data_AF-A0A499VHZ5-F1
#
_entry.id   AF-A0A499VHZ5-F1
#
_cell.length_a   1.000
_cell.length_b   1.000
_cell.length_c   1.000
_cell.angle_alpha   90.00
_cell.angle_beta   90.00
_cell.angle_gamma   90.00
#
_symmetry.space_group_name_H-M   'P 1'
#
loop_
_entity.id
_entity.type
_entity.pdbx_description
1 polymer ?
#
loop_
_entity_poly.entity_id
_entity_poly.type
_entity_poly.pdbx_seq_one_letter_code
_entity_poly.pdbx_strand_id
1 'polypeptide(L)'
;MTTLHTTPHHITHHLTAHENDLAIAAINTPTSLVISGTPHTVQHITTLCQQQGIKTKTLPTNHAFHSPHTNPILNQLHQHTQTLTYHPPHTPLITANTPPDQLLTPHYWTQQARNTVDYATTTQTLHQHGVTTYIELGPDNTLTTLTHHNLPNTPTTTLTLTHPHHHPKPTSSPTSPKPPPPGTPTTTPTTTTNPTPTPTSTSPPTPSNTTTTGSKAHSPVPATCQQPDSTPPNTPYSAPHWNWPKGTAAY
;
A
#
# COMPACT_ATOMS: atom_id res chain seq x y z
N MET A 1 -8.74 6.84 15.69
CA MET A 1 -7.76 5.83 15.22
C MET A 1 -6.39 6.15 15.81
N THR A 2 -5.56 5.15 16.07
CA THR A 2 -4.22 5.35 16.66
C THR A 2 -3.20 4.44 16.00
N THR A 3 -2.06 4.99 15.61
CA THR A 3 -0.86 4.23 15.24
C THR A 3 -0.18 3.68 16.48
N LEU A 4 0.18 2.40 16.45
CA LEU A 4 0.98 1.72 17.46
C LEU A 4 2.29 1.23 16.80
N HIS A 5 3.43 1.53 17.42
CA HIS A 5 4.74 1.06 16.96
C HIS A 5 5.05 -0.32 17.56
N THR A 6 4.35 -1.34 17.07
CA THR A 6 4.42 -2.71 17.55
C THR A 6 4.01 -3.69 16.45
N THR A 7 4.13 -4.99 16.72
CA THR A 7 3.70 -6.06 15.80
C THR A 7 2.22 -6.42 16.03
N PRO A 8 1.50 -6.95 15.02
CA PRO A 8 0.13 -7.45 15.21
C PRO A 8 0.05 -8.53 16.30
N HIS A 9 1.04 -9.42 16.35
CA HIS A 9 1.11 -10.49 17.35
C HIS A 9 1.11 -9.93 18.78
N HIS A 10 1.86 -8.86 19.04
CA HIS A 10 1.96 -8.27 20.39
C HIS A 10 0.61 -7.75 20.90
N ILE A 11 -0.23 -7.17 20.03
CA ILE A 11 -1.52 -6.62 20.45
C ILE A 11 -2.69 -7.59 20.31
N THR A 12 -2.49 -8.78 19.75
CA THR A 12 -3.58 -9.72 19.43
C THR A 12 -4.44 -10.06 20.66
N HIS A 13 -3.81 -10.31 21.81
CA HIS A 13 -4.54 -10.61 23.05
C HIS A 13 -5.46 -9.46 23.50
N HIS A 14 -5.08 -8.22 23.22
CA HIS A 14 -5.89 -7.05 23.53
C HIS A 14 -7.09 -6.88 22.60
N LEU A 15 -7.14 -7.59 21.46
CA LEU A 15 -8.24 -7.49 20.49
C LEU A 15 -9.35 -8.51 20.74
N THR A 16 -9.04 -9.67 21.32
CA THR A 16 -9.96 -10.83 21.44
C THR A 16 -11.26 -10.51 22.21
N ALA A 17 -11.28 -9.50 23.07
CA ALA A 17 -12.48 -9.06 23.80
C ALA A 17 -13.22 -7.87 23.14
N HIS A 18 -12.70 -7.35 22.02
CA HIS A 18 -13.13 -6.09 21.43
C HIS A 18 -13.41 -6.19 19.92
N GLU A 19 -13.58 -7.40 19.38
CA GLU A 19 -13.69 -7.65 17.93
C GLU A 19 -14.88 -6.91 17.26
N ASN A 20 -15.92 -6.62 18.04
CA ASN A 20 -17.10 -5.87 17.59
C ASN A 20 -16.92 -4.34 17.67
N ASP A 21 -15.90 -3.86 18.37
CA ASP A 21 -15.67 -2.45 18.67
C ASP A 21 -14.34 -1.93 18.13
N LEU A 22 -13.40 -2.81 17.80
CA LEU A 22 -12.02 -2.50 17.49
C LEU A 22 -11.47 -3.49 16.46
N ALA A 23 -10.65 -2.99 15.54
CA ALA A 23 -9.85 -3.81 14.64
C ALA A 23 -8.47 -3.18 14.41
N ILE A 24 -7.55 -4.00 13.88
CA ILE A 24 -6.37 -3.47 13.19
C ILE A 24 -6.87 -2.94 11.84
N ALA A 25 -6.78 -1.64 11.63
CA ALA A 25 -7.16 -1.00 10.38
C ALA A 25 -6.08 -1.16 9.30
N ALA A 26 -4.81 -1.08 9.70
CA ALA A 26 -3.70 -1.17 8.77
C ALA A 26 -2.46 -1.80 9.42
N ILE A 27 -1.73 -2.59 8.64
CA ILE A 27 -0.38 -3.07 8.94
C ILE A 27 0.54 -2.36 7.95
N ASN A 28 1.16 -1.28 8.43
CA ASN A 28 1.96 -0.39 7.59
C ASN A 28 3.40 -0.89 7.43
N THR A 29 3.95 -1.48 8.49
CA THR A 29 5.27 -2.13 8.51
C THR A 29 5.22 -3.28 9.50
N PRO A 30 6.23 -4.18 9.57
CA PRO A 30 6.27 -5.26 10.56
C PRO A 30 6.12 -4.78 12.02
N THR A 31 6.52 -3.53 12.30
CA THR A 31 6.51 -2.91 13.65
C THR A 31 5.70 -1.62 13.71
N SER A 32 4.77 -1.40 12.77
CA SER A 32 3.87 -0.24 12.80
C SER A 32 2.51 -0.61 12.22
N LEU A 33 1.48 -0.46 13.06
CA LEU A 33 0.10 -0.76 12.71
C LEU A 33 -0.83 0.35 13.20
N VAL A 34 -2.07 0.35 12.72
CA VAL A 34 -3.11 1.28 13.14
C VAL A 34 -4.28 0.50 13.72
N ILE A 35 -4.74 0.89 14.91
CA ILE A 35 -6.00 0.42 15.47
C ILE A 35 -7.12 1.44 15.24
N SER A 36 -8.32 0.93 15.02
CA SER A 36 -9.50 1.69 14.65
C SER A 36 -10.75 1.08 15.26
N GLY A 37 -11.64 1.92 15.79
CA GLY A 37 -12.80 1.44 16.53
C GLY A 37 -13.46 2.50 17.41
N THR A 38 -14.25 2.02 18.37
CA THR A 38 -14.94 2.81 19.40
C THR A 38 -13.91 3.67 20.16
N PRO A 39 -14.15 4.99 20.34
CA PRO A 39 -13.17 5.91 20.91
C PRO A 39 -12.59 5.47 22.26
N HIS A 40 -13.46 5.04 23.19
CA HIS A 40 -13.05 4.59 24.52
C HIS A 40 -12.18 3.32 24.44
N THR A 41 -12.55 2.36 23.58
CA THR A 41 -11.79 1.11 23.38
C THR A 41 -10.42 1.40 22.77
N VAL A 42 -10.34 2.24 21.74
CA VAL A 42 -9.06 2.68 21.15
C VAL A 42 -8.18 3.37 22.20
N GLN A 43 -8.74 4.25 23.02
CA GLN A 43 -8.01 4.95 24.07
C GLN A 43 -7.50 4.00 25.16
N HIS A 44 -8.32 3.03 25.57
CA HIS A 44 -7.93 2.01 26.53
C HIS A 44 -6.70 1.22 26.05
N ILE A 45 -6.75 0.66 24.83
CA ILE A 45 -5.63 -0.10 24.26
C ILE A 45 -4.40 0.80 24.04
N THR A 46 -4.61 2.04 23.61
CA THR A 46 -3.52 3.02 23.46
C THR A 46 -2.80 3.25 24.79
N THR A 47 -3.54 3.38 25.89
CA THR A 47 -3.00 3.58 27.24
C THR A 47 -2.21 2.37 27.72
N LEU A 48 -2.73 1.16 27.51
CA LEU A 48 -2.02 -0.09 27.83
C LEU A 48 -0.69 -0.18 27.07
N CYS A 49 -0.71 0.12 25.78
CA CYS A 49 0.50 0.15 24.96
C CYS A 49 1.52 1.18 25.48
N GLN A 50 1.08 2.38 25.84
CA GLN A 50 1.95 3.42 26.41
C GLN A 50 2.59 2.97 27.73
N GLN A 51 1.83 2.28 28.60
CA GLN A 51 2.36 1.72 29.85
C GLN A 51 3.43 0.65 29.63
N GLN A 52 3.37 -0.04 28.49
CA GLN A 52 4.39 -1.01 28.04
C GLN A 52 5.56 -0.34 27.30
N GLY A 53 5.60 1.00 27.22
CA GLY A 53 6.65 1.74 26.51
C GLY A 53 6.50 1.75 24.98
N ILE A 54 5.36 1.28 24.44
CA ILE A 54 5.10 1.30 23.00
C ILE A 54 4.77 2.72 22.57
N LYS A 55 5.48 3.22 21.56
CA LYS A 55 5.18 4.53 20.96
C LYS A 55 3.81 4.49 20.28
N THR A 56 3.02 5.53 20.52
CA THR A 56 1.67 5.67 19.95
C THR A 56 1.49 7.05 19.32
N LYS A 57 0.61 7.16 18.33
CA LYS A 57 0.24 8.43 17.70
C LYS A 57 -1.23 8.42 17.29
N THR A 58 -2.03 9.31 17.87
CA THR A 58 -3.42 9.51 17.46
C THR A 58 -3.47 10.10 16.05
N LEU A 59 -4.33 9.56 15.19
CA LEU A 59 -4.57 10.08 13.85
C LEU A 59 -5.68 11.14 13.87
N PRO A 60 -5.52 12.28 13.16
CA PRO A 60 -6.51 13.34 13.12
C PRO A 60 -7.68 12.99 12.19
N THR A 61 -8.45 11.96 12.55
CA THR A 61 -9.63 11.49 11.83
C THR A 61 -10.77 11.25 12.81
N ASN A 62 -11.98 11.61 12.40
CA ASN A 62 -13.21 11.43 13.17
C ASN A 62 -13.91 10.11 12.83
N HIS A 63 -13.37 9.32 11.90
CA HIS A 63 -13.97 8.08 11.42
C HIS A 63 -13.10 6.87 11.75
N ALA A 64 -13.74 5.75 12.05
CA ALA A 64 -13.11 4.46 12.34
C ALA A 64 -13.12 3.55 11.10
N PHE A 65 -12.33 3.91 10.09
CA PHE A 65 -12.19 3.10 8.87
C PHE A 65 -11.58 1.73 9.16
N HIS A 66 -11.84 0.75 8.28
CA HIS A 66 -11.32 -0.62 8.38
C HIS A 66 -11.61 -1.26 9.75
N SER A 67 -12.83 -1.05 10.26
CA SER A 67 -13.27 -1.52 11.57
C SER A 67 -14.76 -1.90 11.55
N PRO A 68 -15.29 -2.54 12.61
CA PRO A 68 -16.72 -2.83 12.72
C PRO A 68 -17.64 -1.63 12.49
N HIS A 69 -17.16 -0.42 12.78
CA HIS A 69 -17.89 0.83 12.53
C HIS A 69 -18.09 1.15 11.04
N THR A 70 -17.44 0.41 10.14
CA THR A 70 -17.69 0.49 8.70
C THR A 70 -18.94 -0.29 8.28
N ASN A 71 -19.38 -1.29 9.08
CA ASN A 71 -20.50 -2.17 8.75
C ASN A 71 -21.79 -1.44 8.32
N PRO A 72 -22.23 -0.33 8.96
CA PRO A 72 -23.50 0.32 8.61
C PRO A 72 -23.57 0.83 7.17
N ILE A 73 -22.43 1.15 6.55
CA ILE A 73 -22.40 1.67 5.17
C ILE A 73 -22.20 0.59 4.12
N LEU A 74 -21.84 -0.64 4.49
CA LEU A 74 -21.40 -1.67 3.54
C LEU A 74 -22.50 -2.09 2.57
N ASN A 75 -23.76 -2.15 3.01
CA ASN A 75 -24.88 -2.49 2.14
C ASN A 75 -25.08 -1.42 1.04
N GLN A 76 -25.05 -0.14 1.41
CA GLN A 76 -25.19 0.95 0.45
C GLN A 76 -23.98 1.03 -0.49
N LEU A 77 -22.76 0.83 0.04
CA LEU A 77 -21.56 0.73 -0.77
C LEU A 77 -21.66 -0.41 -1.78
N HIS A 78 -22.14 -1.58 -1.34
CA HIS A 78 -22.34 -2.74 -2.21
C HIS A 78 -23.28 -2.40 -3.38
N GLN A 79 -24.46 -1.87 -3.07
CA GLN A 79 -25.45 -1.46 -4.08
C GLN A 79 -24.84 -0.49 -5.11
N HIS A 80 -24.03 0.46 -4.66
CA HIS A 80 -23.38 1.39 -5.57
C HIS A 80 -22.31 0.71 -6.44
N THR A 81 -21.45 -0.12 -5.83
CA THR A 81 -20.40 -0.85 -6.55
C THR A 81 -20.95 -1.83 -7.58
N GLN A 82 -22.16 -2.38 -7.37
CA GLN A 82 -22.86 -3.21 -8.36
C GLN A 82 -23.22 -2.46 -9.65
N THR A 83 -23.33 -1.14 -9.61
CA THR A 83 -23.64 -0.32 -10.79
C THR A 83 -22.43 -0.01 -11.66
N LEU A 84 -21.22 -0.34 -11.17
CA LEU A 84 -19.98 -0.05 -11.88
C LEU A 84 -19.68 -1.10 -12.94
N THR A 85 -19.15 -0.66 -14.07
CA THR A 85 -18.57 -1.57 -15.07
C THR A 85 -17.10 -1.77 -14.76
N TYR A 86 -16.71 -3.02 -14.54
CA TYR A 86 -15.32 -3.39 -14.24
C TYR A 86 -14.57 -3.78 -15.51
N HIS A 87 -13.35 -3.28 -15.65
CA HIS A 87 -12.46 -3.64 -16.75
C HIS A 87 -11.18 -4.28 -16.19
N PRO A 88 -10.66 -5.33 -16.85
CA PRO A 88 -9.35 -5.88 -16.51
C PRO A 88 -8.28 -4.79 -16.53
N PRO A 89 -7.43 -4.69 -15.49
CA PRO A 89 -6.41 -3.66 -15.45
C PRO A 89 -5.31 -3.97 -16.47
N HIS A 90 -4.88 -2.95 -17.22
CA HIS A 90 -3.75 -3.07 -18.15
C HIS A 90 -2.40 -3.08 -17.42
N THR A 91 -2.33 -2.42 -16.26
CA THR A 91 -1.17 -2.46 -15.36
C THR A 91 -1.43 -3.49 -14.26
N PRO A 92 -0.48 -4.37 -13.93
CA PRO A 92 -0.67 -5.34 -12.87
C PRO A 92 -1.02 -4.66 -11.53
N LEU A 93 -2.14 -5.08 -10.94
CA LEU A 93 -2.60 -4.60 -9.64
C LEU A 93 -2.25 -5.64 -8.57
N ILE A 94 -1.45 -5.23 -7.58
CA ILE A 94 -1.03 -6.09 -6.48
C ILE A 94 -1.82 -5.73 -5.21
N THR A 95 -2.31 -6.74 -4.53
CA THR A 95 -2.86 -6.61 -3.18
C THR A 95 -2.24 -7.69 -2.28
N ALA A 96 -2.25 -7.48 -0.96
CA ALA A 96 -1.66 -8.43 -0.03
C ALA A 96 -2.30 -9.83 -0.09
N ASN A 97 -3.63 -9.90 -0.11
CA ASN A 97 -4.36 -11.15 0.16
C ASN A 97 -5.51 -11.41 -0.82
N THR A 98 -5.63 -10.64 -1.91
CA THR A 98 -6.70 -10.80 -2.89
C THR A 98 -6.15 -11.05 -4.29
N PRO A 99 -6.50 -12.20 -4.90
CA PRO A 99 -6.16 -12.48 -6.29
C PRO A 99 -6.70 -11.40 -7.26
N PRO A 100 -5.99 -11.09 -8.36
CA PRO A 100 -6.38 -10.00 -9.27
C PRO A 100 -7.78 -10.12 -9.87
N ASP A 101 -8.25 -11.34 -10.13
CA ASP A 101 -9.58 -11.64 -10.68
C ASP A 101 -10.71 -11.26 -9.71
N GLN A 102 -10.46 -11.27 -8.40
CA GLN A 102 -11.45 -10.92 -7.40
C GLN A 102 -11.60 -9.40 -7.22
N LEU A 103 -10.62 -8.60 -7.66
CA LEU A 103 -10.62 -7.13 -7.54
C LEU A 103 -11.73 -6.46 -8.37
N LEU A 104 -12.21 -7.17 -9.39
CA LEU A 104 -13.21 -6.70 -10.35
C LEU A 104 -14.64 -7.06 -9.91
N THR A 105 -14.88 -7.16 -8.60
CA THR A 105 -16.17 -7.53 -8.05
C THR A 105 -16.69 -6.48 -7.07
N PRO A 106 -18.01 -6.23 -7.00
CA PRO A 106 -18.62 -5.37 -5.99
C PRO A 106 -18.26 -5.77 -4.55
N HIS A 107 -18.16 -7.08 -4.31
CA HIS A 107 -17.84 -7.63 -3.00
C HIS A 107 -16.44 -7.21 -2.53
N TYR A 108 -15.45 -7.21 -3.43
CA TYR A 108 -14.09 -6.78 -3.10
C TYR A 108 -14.05 -5.39 -2.47
N TRP A 109 -14.77 -4.42 -3.03
CA TRP A 109 -14.75 -3.03 -2.52
C TRP A 109 -15.36 -2.91 -1.13
N THR A 110 -16.40 -3.69 -0.83
CA THR A 110 -16.95 -3.74 0.53
C THR A 110 -16.00 -4.40 1.52
N GLN A 111 -15.30 -5.46 1.10
CA GLN A 111 -14.28 -6.11 1.92
C GLN A 111 -13.08 -5.19 2.15
N GLN A 112 -12.60 -4.50 1.11
CA GLN A 112 -11.48 -3.57 1.20
C GLN A 112 -11.78 -2.41 2.16
N ALA A 113 -13.00 -1.86 2.11
CA ALA A 113 -13.41 -0.79 3.03
C ALA A 113 -13.45 -1.25 4.50
N ARG A 114 -13.80 -2.52 4.74
CA ARG A 114 -14.00 -3.07 6.09
C ARG A 114 -12.76 -3.71 6.69
N ASN A 115 -11.93 -4.38 5.89
CA ASN A 115 -10.87 -5.25 6.36
C ASN A 115 -9.53 -4.51 6.47
N THR A 116 -8.60 -5.12 7.19
CA THR A 116 -7.24 -4.61 7.41
C THR A 116 -6.52 -4.35 6.09
N VAL A 117 -5.92 -3.16 5.97
CA VAL A 117 -5.00 -2.84 4.87
C VAL A 117 -3.60 -3.35 5.22
N ASP A 118 -3.17 -4.43 4.60
CA ASP A 118 -1.84 -5.00 4.79
C ASP A 118 -0.84 -4.43 3.76
N TYR A 119 -0.43 -3.19 4.01
CA TYR A 119 0.53 -2.48 3.15
C TYR A 119 1.93 -3.11 3.21
N ALA A 120 2.32 -3.64 4.37
CA ALA A 120 3.60 -4.29 4.57
C ALA A 120 3.76 -5.51 3.64
N THR A 121 2.77 -6.40 3.63
CA THR A 121 2.78 -7.57 2.74
C THR A 121 2.73 -7.14 1.27
N THR A 122 1.89 -6.16 0.92
CA THR A 122 1.80 -5.65 -0.47
C THR A 122 3.15 -5.13 -0.98
N THR A 123 3.88 -4.37 -0.15
CA THR A 123 5.21 -3.83 -0.49
C THR A 123 6.24 -4.94 -0.66
N GLN A 124 6.21 -5.95 0.22
CA GLN A 124 7.10 -7.11 0.14
C GLN A 124 6.83 -7.94 -1.13
N THR A 125 5.56 -8.14 -1.49
CA THR A 125 5.17 -8.84 -2.73
C THR A 125 5.72 -8.11 -3.95
N LEU A 126 5.57 -6.78 -4.04
CA LEU A 126 6.14 -5.98 -5.14
C LEU A 126 7.67 -6.16 -5.22
N HIS A 127 8.36 -6.11 -4.08
CA HIS A 127 9.81 -6.29 -4.04
C HIS A 127 10.23 -7.70 -4.53
N GLN A 128 9.52 -8.75 -4.10
CA GLN A 128 9.75 -10.12 -4.55
C GLN A 128 9.52 -10.31 -6.06
N HIS A 129 8.66 -9.49 -6.66
CA HIS A 129 8.47 -9.42 -8.11
C HIS A 129 9.56 -8.61 -8.86
N GLY A 130 10.56 -8.09 -8.15
CA GLY A 130 11.70 -7.38 -8.74
C GLY A 130 11.49 -5.89 -8.95
N VAL A 131 10.46 -5.29 -8.33
CA VAL A 131 10.26 -3.83 -8.36
C VAL A 131 11.37 -3.13 -7.56
N THR A 132 12.02 -2.14 -8.16
CA THR A 132 13.12 -1.37 -7.56
C THR A 132 12.83 0.13 -7.43
N THR A 133 11.77 0.59 -8.08
CA THR A 133 11.37 2.00 -8.13
C THR A 133 9.91 2.11 -7.77
N TYR A 134 9.61 2.97 -6.79
CA TYR A 134 8.29 3.18 -6.23
C TYR A 134 7.93 4.65 -6.38
N ILE A 135 6.69 4.92 -6.79
CA ILE A 135 6.19 6.28 -6.93
C ILE A 135 4.96 6.41 -6.04
N GLU A 136 5.02 7.30 -5.06
CA GLU A 136 3.85 7.71 -4.27
C GLU A 136 3.14 8.85 -5.00
N LEU A 137 1.91 8.59 -5.41
CA LEU A 137 1.01 9.57 -6.00
C LEU A 137 0.05 10.05 -4.91
N GLY A 138 0.25 11.26 -4.42
CA GLY A 138 -0.54 11.77 -3.31
C GLY A 138 -0.07 13.13 -2.81
N PRO A 139 -0.84 13.79 -1.95
CA PRO A 139 -0.53 15.13 -1.48
C PRO A 139 0.69 15.20 -0.55
N ASP A 140 1.08 14.08 0.05
CA ASP A 140 2.15 13.97 1.06
C ASP A 140 3.06 12.75 0.75
N ASN A 141 4.03 12.47 1.63
CA ASN A 141 5.06 11.43 1.47
C ASN A 141 4.96 10.28 2.50
N THR A 142 3.75 9.97 2.97
CA THR A 142 3.56 8.99 4.05
C THR A 142 3.96 7.59 3.61
N LEU A 143 3.49 7.14 2.45
CA LEU A 143 3.78 5.80 1.94
C LEU A 143 5.24 5.65 1.54
N THR A 144 5.89 6.74 1.11
CA THR A 144 7.32 6.79 0.83
C THR A 144 8.12 6.40 2.07
N THR A 145 7.81 7.03 3.20
CA THR A 145 8.45 6.73 4.49
C THR A 145 8.19 5.28 4.90
N LEU A 146 6.95 4.78 4.74
CA LEU A 146 6.59 3.40 5.07
C LEU A 146 7.27 2.37 4.16
N THR A 147 7.43 2.66 2.86
CA THR A 147 8.14 1.81 1.91
C THR A 147 9.59 1.62 2.33
N HIS A 148 10.27 2.70 2.72
CA HIS A 148 11.64 2.63 3.23
C HIS A 148 11.76 1.79 4.51
N HIS A 149 10.77 1.86 5.41
CA HIS A 149 10.76 1.02 6.61
C HIS A 149 10.48 -0.47 6.32
N ASN A 150 9.71 -0.79 5.26
CA ASN A 150 9.47 -2.17 4.86
C ASN A 150 10.68 -2.81 4.18
N LEU A 151 11.49 -2.01 3.46
CA LEU A 151 12.61 -2.50 2.66
C LEU A 151 13.96 -1.91 3.11
N PRO A 152 14.33 -2.00 4.42
CA PRO A 152 15.61 -1.49 4.88
C PRO A 152 16.74 -2.29 4.22
N ASN A 153 17.74 -1.61 3.67
CA ASN A 153 18.91 -2.18 2.98
C ASN A 153 18.71 -2.65 1.52
N THR A 154 17.57 -2.34 0.90
CA THR A 154 17.42 -2.53 -0.55
C THR A 154 17.68 -1.21 -1.28
N PRO A 155 18.44 -1.20 -2.39
CA PRO A 155 18.59 -0.01 -3.22
C PRO A 155 17.25 0.30 -3.92
N THR A 156 16.40 1.02 -3.19
CA THR A 156 15.04 1.38 -3.61
C THR A 156 14.95 2.87 -3.80
N THR A 157 14.47 3.29 -4.97
CA THR A 157 14.19 4.72 -5.23
C THR A 157 12.70 4.97 -5.01
N THR A 158 12.39 5.92 -4.14
CA THR A 158 11.01 6.38 -3.94
C THR A 158 10.86 7.83 -4.38
N LEU A 159 9.87 8.09 -5.21
CA LEU A 159 9.53 9.44 -5.68
C LEU A 159 8.15 9.81 -5.14
N THR A 160 7.99 11.03 -4.62
CA THR A 160 6.68 11.56 -4.24
C THR A 160 6.24 12.57 -5.29
N LEU A 161 5.05 12.38 -5.84
CA LEU A 161 4.41 13.35 -6.73
C LEU A 161 3.27 14.06 -5.99
N THR A 162 3.59 15.25 -5.45
CA THR A 162 2.61 16.07 -4.74
C THR A 162 1.86 16.99 -5.68
N HIS A 163 0.54 17.07 -5.50
CA HIS A 163 -0.29 18.02 -6.23
C HIS A 163 0.02 19.46 -5.75
N PRO A 164 0.25 20.43 -6.64
CA PRO A 164 0.77 21.76 -6.28
C PRO A 164 -0.12 22.63 -5.39
N HIS A 165 -1.37 22.21 -5.12
CA HIS A 165 -2.32 22.95 -4.28
C HIS A 165 -2.67 22.29 -2.94
N HIS A 166 -2.02 21.16 -2.61
CA HIS A 166 -2.17 20.58 -1.27
C HIS A 166 -1.12 21.20 -0.34
N HIS A 167 -1.53 22.22 0.42
CA HIS A 167 -0.72 22.72 1.53
C HIS A 167 -0.79 21.69 2.65
N PRO A 168 0.31 21.01 3.03
CA PRO A 168 0.32 20.22 4.25
C PRO A 168 -0.04 21.16 5.40
N LYS A 169 -1.08 20.82 6.16
CA LYS A 169 -1.38 21.55 7.40
C LYS A 169 -0.12 21.45 8.27
N PRO A 170 0.51 22.57 8.68
CA PRO A 170 1.81 22.52 9.32
C PRO A 170 1.72 21.72 10.61
N THR A 171 2.29 20.51 10.59
CA THR A 171 2.66 19.81 11.82
C THR A 171 3.86 20.56 12.38
N SER A 172 3.64 21.27 13.49
CA SER A 172 4.64 21.98 14.30
C SER A 172 5.61 22.86 13.53
N SER A 173 5.42 24.18 13.66
CA SER A 173 6.38 25.19 13.24
C SER A 173 7.80 24.79 13.67
N PRO A 174 8.77 24.68 12.75
CA PRO A 174 10.17 24.68 13.16
C PRO A 174 10.41 26.05 13.84
N THR A 175 10.98 26.03 15.04
CA THR A 175 11.45 27.22 15.73
C THR A 175 12.34 27.99 14.76
N SER A 176 11.92 29.18 14.33
CA SER A 176 12.71 30.03 13.44
C SER A 176 14.11 30.23 14.06
N PRO A 177 15.20 30.04 13.29
CA PRO A 177 16.52 30.40 13.77
C PRO A 177 16.56 31.91 14.05
N LYS A 178 17.07 32.28 15.22
CA LYS A 178 17.28 33.66 15.64
C LYS A 178 18.07 34.41 14.56
N PRO A 179 17.63 35.58 14.08
CA PRO A 179 18.35 36.32 13.06
C PRO A 179 19.75 36.75 13.58
N PRO A 180 20.78 36.71 12.72
CA PRO A 180 22.09 37.23 13.07
C PRO A 180 22.04 38.75 13.28
N PRO A 181 22.95 39.32 14.10
CA PRO A 181 22.98 40.76 14.35
C PRO A 181 23.26 41.55 13.05
N PRO A 182 22.78 42.80 12.94
CA PRO A 182 22.92 43.60 11.72
C PRO A 182 24.40 43.91 11.48
N GLY A 183 24.94 43.57 10.30
CA GLY A 183 26.28 43.98 9.90
C GLY A 183 27.00 43.13 8.85
N THR A 184 26.46 41.98 8.43
CA THR A 184 27.13 41.12 7.44
C THR A 184 26.51 41.29 6.04
N PRO A 185 27.25 41.79 5.03
CA PRO A 185 26.74 41.82 3.66
C PRO A 185 26.66 40.39 3.12
N THR A 186 25.45 39.96 2.73
CA THR A 186 25.21 38.68 2.04
C THR A 186 25.36 38.89 0.54
N THR A 187 26.41 38.32 -0.06
CA THR A 187 26.56 38.22 -1.51
C THR A 187 25.79 37.00 -2.01
N THR A 188 24.81 37.21 -2.88
CA THR A 188 24.09 36.13 -3.58
C THR A 188 24.76 35.88 -4.94
N PRO A 189 25.31 34.69 -5.24
CA PRO A 189 25.73 34.37 -6.60
C PRO A 189 24.50 34.01 -7.43
N THR A 190 24.36 34.67 -8.59
CA THR A 190 23.36 34.36 -9.61
C THR A 190 23.90 33.26 -10.50
N THR A 191 23.29 32.07 -10.51
CA THR A 191 23.67 30.99 -11.42
C THR A 191 22.83 31.07 -12.68
N THR A 192 23.44 31.52 -13.78
CA THR A 192 22.88 31.51 -15.13
C THR A 192 23.04 30.11 -15.74
N THR A 193 21.96 29.46 -16.16
CA THR A 193 22.00 28.22 -16.93
C THR A 193 21.76 28.53 -18.42
N ASN A 194 22.77 28.29 -19.25
CA ASN A 194 22.66 28.22 -20.72
C ASN A 194 22.49 26.76 -21.15
N PRO A 195 21.64 26.44 -22.15
CA PRO A 195 21.48 25.07 -22.65
C PRO A 195 22.34 24.82 -23.90
N THR A 196 22.92 23.62 -24.01
CA THR A 196 23.56 23.13 -25.25
C THR A 196 23.44 21.59 -25.31
N PRO A 197 23.52 20.92 -26.49
CA PRO A 197 22.45 20.08 -26.99
C PRO A 197 22.84 18.59 -27.09
N THR A 198 21.81 17.78 -27.36
CA THR A 198 21.81 16.34 -27.63
C THR A 198 22.73 15.91 -28.77
N PRO A 199 23.37 14.72 -28.69
CA PRO A 199 23.74 13.96 -29.86
C PRO A 199 22.86 12.71 -30.04
N THR A 200 22.36 12.58 -31.26
CA THR A 200 21.68 11.45 -31.89
C THR A 200 22.57 10.21 -31.93
N SER A 201 22.02 9.01 -31.73
CA SER A 201 22.70 7.75 -32.07
C SER A 201 21.73 6.74 -32.68
N THR A 202 22.18 6.21 -33.81
CA THR A 202 21.58 5.33 -34.82
C THR A 202 21.60 3.84 -34.42
N SER A 203 20.52 3.12 -34.73
CA SER A 203 20.45 1.64 -34.70
C SER A 203 21.06 1.00 -35.96
N PRO A 204 21.51 -0.27 -35.88
CA PRO A 204 20.98 -1.32 -36.79
C PRO A 204 20.93 -2.74 -36.11
N PRO A 205 20.69 -3.87 -36.82
CA PRO A 205 19.37 -4.51 -36.96
C PRO A 205 19.26 -5.93 -36.36
N THR A 206 18.03 -6.44 -36.38
CA THR A 206 17.53 -7.78 -35.95
C THR A 206 18.11 -8.95 -36.75
N PRO A 207 18.14 -10.16 -36.17
CA PRO A 207 17.90 -11.38 -36.93
C PRO A 207 16.67 -12.16 -36.44
N SER A 208 15.93 -12.66 -37.44
CA SER A 208 14.78 -13.55 -37.33
C SER A 208 15.19 -14.97 -36.95
N ASN A 209 14.32 -15.74 -36.30
CA ASN A 209 14.18 -17.18 -36.57
C ASN A 209 12.84 -17.75 -36.04
N THR A 210 12.00 -18.11 -37.02
CA THR A 210 11.37 -19.42 -37.27
C THR A 210 10.65 -20.20 -36.16
N THR A 211 9.36 -20.35 -36.44
CA THR A 211 8.34 -21.28 -35.95
C THR A 211 8.78 -22.74 -35.80
N THR A 212 8.31 -23.41 -34.75
CA THR A 212 8.04 -24.86 -34.77
C THR A 212 6.67 -25.13 -34.14
N THR A 213 5.82 -25.77 -34.94
CA THR A 213 4.49 -26.29 -34.67
C THR A 213 4.50 -27.51 -33.75
N GLY A 214 3.51 -27.62 -32.87
CA GLY A 214 3.21 -28.84 -32.12
C GLY A 214 1.77 -28.82 -31.58
N SER A 215 0.86 -29.39 -32.37
CA SER A 215 -0.58 -29.53 -32.06
C SER A 215 -0.84 -30.83 -31.30
N LYS A 216 -1.74 -30.81 -30.30
CA LYS A 216 -2.68 -31.91 -30.01
C LYS A 216 -3.78 -31.49 -29.05
N ALA A 217 -5.01 -31.49 -29.55
CA ALA A 217 -6.25 -31.47 -28.80
C ALA A 217 -6.59 -32.87 -28.27
N HIS A 218 -7.34 -32.98 -27.17
CA HIS A 218 -8.44 -33.94 -26.99
C HIS A 218 -9.41 -33.48 -25.89
N SER A 219 -10.69 -33.74 -26.15
CA SER A 219 -11.93 -33.25 -25.50
C SER A 219 -12.45 -34.22 -24.39
N PRO A 220 -13.56 -33.91 -23.67
CA PRO A 220 -13.76 -34.17 -22.24
C PRO A 220 -14.81 -35.24 -21.87
N VAL A 221 -14.83 -35.72 -20.62
CA VAL A 221 -16.00 -36.33 -19.92
C VAL A 221 -15.79 -36.31 -18.37
N PRO A 222 -16.81 -36.56 -17.50
CA PRO A 222 -17.70 -35.58 -16.90
C PRO A 222 -17.56 -35.41 -15.36
N ALA A 223 -18.28 -34.42 -14.82
CA ALA A 223 -18.33 -34.03 -13.42
C ALA A 223 -19.00 -35.07 -12.49
N THR A 224 -18.45 -35.22 -11.28
CA THR A 224 -19.13 -35.81 -10.12
C THR A 224 -18.96 -34.87 -8.93
N CYS A 225 -20.07 -34.41 -8.35
CA CYS A 225 -20.11 -33.58 -7.15
C CYS A 225 -19.68 -34.37 -5.91
N GLN A 226 -18.64 -33.91 -5.21
CA GLN A 226 -18.42 -34.18 -3.79
C GLN A 226 -18.01 -32.87 -3.09
N GLN A 227 -18.67 -32.56 -1.98
CA GLN A 227 -18.42 -31.39 -1.13
C GLN A 227 -17.10 -31.58 -0.36
N PRO A 228 -16.23 -30.56 -0.22
CA PRO A 228 -15.07 -30.67 0.66
C PRO A 228 -15.32 -30.08 2.05
N ASP A 229 -14.78 -30.81 3.02
CA ASP A 229 -14.61 -30.50 4.44
C ASP A 229 -14.02 -29.12 4.72
N SER A 230 -14.43 -28.57 5.86
CA SER A 230 -14.07 -27.24 6.35
C SER A 230 -12.73 -27.26 7.08
N THR A 231 -11.61 -27.11 6.35
CA THR A 231 -10.33 -26.63 6.90
C THR A 231 -9.50 -26.02 5.76
N PRO A 232 -9.09 -24.74 5.82
CA PRO A 232 -8.33 -24.14 4.72
C PRO A 232 -6.88 -24.67 4.73
N PRO A 233 -6.34 -25.14 3.59
CA PRO A 233 -4.94 -25.49 3.48
C PRO A 233 -4.08 -24.23 3.47
N ASN A 234 -3.02 -24.26 4.29
CA ASN A 234 -1.98 -23.25 4.34
C ASN A 234 -1.01 -23.48 3.16
N THR A 235 -1.43 -23.09 1.96
CA THR A 235 -0.60 -23.13 0.74
C THR A 235 -0.40 -21.70 0.23
N PRO A 236 0.85 -21.20 0.13
CA PRO A 236 1.09 -19.91 -0.50
C PRO A 236 0.69 -19.97 -1.97
N TYR A 237 -0.17 -19.05 -2.38
CA TYR A 237 -0.59 -18.88 -3.76
C TYR A 237 0.65 -18.58 -4.63
N SER A 238 0.92 -19.44 -5.61
CA SER A 238 1.88 -19.14 -6.68
C SER A 238 1.18 -18.26 -7.71
N ALA A 239 1.46 -16.97 -7.69
CA ALA A 239 1.01 -16.05 -8.73
C ALA A 239 1.56 -16.50 -10.10
N PRO A 240 0.81 -16.27 -11.20
CA PRO A 240 1.34 -16.50 -12.54
C PRO A 240 2.68 -15.78 -12.71
N HIS A 241 3.67 -16.45 -13.30
CA HIS A 241 4.99 -15.88 -13.61
C HIS A 241 4.84 -14.73 -14.61
N TRP A 242 4.58 -13.52 -14.11
CA TRP A 242 4.69 -12.31 -14.91
C TRP A 242 6.16 -11.94 -14.99
N ASN A 243 6.70 -12.02 -16.21
CA ASN A 243 8.10 -11.72 -16.46
C ASN A 243 8.25 -10.19 -16.54
N TRP A 244 8.38 -9.55 -15.39
CA TRP A 244 8.66 -8.10 -15.31
C TRP A 244 10.00 -7.82 -16.00
N PRO A 245 10.02 -6.99 -17.06
CA PRO A 245 11.29 -6.56 -17.63
C PRO A 245 12.09 -5.85 -16.53
N LYS A 246 13.35 -6.25 -16.34
CA LYS A 246 14.26 -5.58 -15.40
C LYS A 246 14.29 -4.08 -15.72
N GLY A 247 13.89 -3.24 -14.77
CA GLY A 247 13.87 -1.78 -14.94
C GLY A 247 12.53 -1.16 -15.38
N THR A 248 11.41 -1.89 -15.29
CA THR A 248 10.10 -1.30 -15.59
C THR A 248 9.56 -0.54 -14.37
N ALA A 249 9.27 0.76 -14.55
CA ALA A 249 8.53 1.52 -13.57
C ALA A 249 7.10 0.97 -13.47
N ALA A 250 6.64 0.62 -12.27
CA ALA A 250 5.23 0.44 -12.01
C ALA A 250 4.60 1.85 -11.97
N TYR A 251 3.65 2.09 -12.88
CA TYR A 251 2.90 3.34 -12.98
C TYR A 251 1.67 3.31 -12.07
#